data_AF-A0A315UUR7-F1
#
_entry.id   AF-A0A315UUR7-F1
#
_cell.length_a   1.000
_cell.length_b   1.000
_cell.length_c   1.000
_cell.angle_alpha   90.00
_cell.angle_beta   90.00
_cell.angle_gamma   90.00
#
_symmetry.space_group_name_H-M   'P 1'
#
loop_
_entity.id
_entity.type
_entity.pdbx_description
1 polymer ?
#
loop_
_entity_poly.entity_id
_entity_poly.type
_entity_poly.pdbx_seq_one_letter_code
_entity_poly.pdbx_strand_id
1 'polypeptide(L)'
;DPVGENAGVHGPPEDRKEKVPSPHLSQMVILTDSGTLYGLAQRVVATESLVFLAEQFESLQSHLDTTMPAAKKPFLQQFYSQTVSTASELRKPIYWIVAAKAIDYEQMLLMMAGVKWDIKEIMSQHNVYVDVLLKEFEQFNKRLGDVSRHVRIPLPVSNVLWEHCIRLANRTLVE
;
A
#
# COMPACT_ATOMS: atom_id res chain seq x y z
N ASP A 1 -43.58 -28.44 1.46
CA ASP A 1 -42.45 -28.12 0.58
C ASP A 1 -42.72 -28.53 -0.86
N PRO A 2 -42.15 -27.83 -1.86
CA PRO A 2 -41.67 -26.42 -1.88
C PRO A 2 -42.27 -25.68 -3.12
N VAL A 3 -41.83 -24.54 -3.68
CA VAL A 3 -40.69 -23.61 -3.49
C VAL A 3 -41.17 -22.15 -3.72
N GLY A 4 -40.74 -21.20 -2.89
CA GLY A 4 -40.30 -19.85 -3.33
C GLY A 4 -41.32 -18.76 -3.68
N GLU A 5 -41.01 -17.46 -3.58
CA GLU A 5 -39.80 -16.78 -3.09
C GLU A 5 -40.10 -15.34 -2.63
N ASN A 6 -39.31 -14.85 -1.66
CA ASN A 6 -38.99 -13.45 -1.35
C ASN A 6 -39.92 -12.30 -1.79
N ALA A 7 -40.72 -11.80 -0.84
CA ALA A 7 -41.16 -10.39 -0.80
C ALA A 7 -40.44 -9.62 0.33
N GLY A 8 -39.11 -9.57 0.25
CA GLY A 8 -38.26 -8.89 1.22
C GLY A 8 -38.33 -7.37 1.11
N VAL A 9 -39.10 -6.74 2.00
CA VAL A 9 -39.09 -5.32 2.44
C VAL A 9 -38.14 -4.39 1.66
N HIS A 10 -38.56 -3.96 0.47
CA HIS A 10 -38.10 -2.71 -0.13
C HIS A 10 -39.12 -1.62 0.21
N GLY A 11 -38.90 -0.96 1.35
CA GLY A 11 -39.50 0.35 1.60
C GLY A 11 -39.02 1.37 0.56
N PRO A 12 -39.75 2.49 0.37
CA PRO A 12 -39.42 3.46 -0.66
C PRO A 12 -38.00 4.03 -0.49
N PRO A 13 -37.33 4.43 -1.58
CA PRO A 13 -36.00 5.00 -1.53
C PRO A 13 -36.09 6.45 -1.01
N GLU A 14 -36.25 6.62 0.30
CA GLU A 14 -35.86 7.87 0.93
C GLU A 14 -34.37 8.09 0.69
N ASP A 15 -34.02 9.29 0.24
CA ASP A 15 -32.64 9.70 -0.02
C ASP A 15 -31.73 9.31 1.15
N ARG A 16 -30.93 8.25 0.97
CA ARG A 16 -29.75 8.00 1.79
C ARG A 16 -28.71 9.06 1.47
N LYS A 17 -28.96 10.29 1.92
CA LYS A 17 -27.95 11.34 2.04
C LYS A 17 -26.81 10.75 2.85
N GLU A 18 -25.67 10.50 2.20
CA GLU A 18 -24.49 9.97 2.86
C GLU A 18 -24.15 10.90 4.02
N LYS A 19 -24.22 10.38 5.26
CA LYS A 19 -23.95 11.18 6.46
C LYS A 19 -22.48 11.60 6.57
N VAL A 20 -21.63 11.00 5.75
CA VAL A 20 -20.21 11.30 5.60
C VAL A 20 -20.00 11.68 4.13
N PRO A 21 -19.46 12.87 3.81
CA PRO A 21 -19.13 13.25 2.44
C PRO A 21 -18.14 12.27 1.82
N SER A 22 -18.24 12.06 0.50
CA SER A 22 -17.31 11.19 -0.23
C SER A 22 -15.85 11.69 -0.05
N PRO A 23 -14.88 10.78 0.15
CA PRO A 23 -13.49 11.16 0.38
C PRO A 23 -12.88 11.82 -0.86
N HIS A 24 -12.14 12.92 -0.65
CA HIS A 24 -11.42 13.62 -1.70
C HIS A 24 -9.98 13.92 -1.25
N LEU A 25 -9.06 13.95 -2.20
CA LEU A 25 -7.66 14.30 -1.93
C LEU A 25 -7.54 15.82 -1.72
N SER A 26 -6.92 16.23 -0.61
CA SER A 26 -6.58 17.65 -0.40
C SER A 26 -5.58 18.12 -1.46
N GLN A 27 -5.80 19.31 -2.01
CA GLN A 27 -4.92 19.95 -2.99
C GLN A 27 -3.49 20.19 -2.46
N MET A 28 -3.29 20.14 -1.14
CA MET A 28 -1.97 20.24 -0.50
C MET A 28 -1.14 18.95 -0.60
N VAL A 29 -1.73 17.82 -1.05
CA VAL A 29 -1.04 16.53 -1.16
C VAL A 29 -0.47 16.34 -2.56
N ILE A 30 0.85 16.50 -2.68
CA ILE A 30 1.58 16.36 -3.95
C ILE A 30 1.95 14.87 -4.15
N LEU A 31 1.35 14.24 -5.16
CA LEU A 31 1.59 12.82 -5.52
C LEU A 31 2.50 12.62 -6.74
N THR A 32 3.06 13.70 -7.27
CA THR A 32 3.89 13.72 -8.49
C THR A 32 5.37 13.99 -8.23
N ASP A 33 5.71 14.56 -7.06
CA ASP A 33 7.09 14.86 -6.69
C ASP A 33 7.86 13.61 -6.27
N SER A 34 8.99 13.38 -6.92
CA SER A 34 9.90 12.26 -6.64
C SER A 34 10.78 12.49 -5.40
N GLY A 35 10.96 13.74 -4.97
CA GLY A 35 11.72 14.12 -3.78
C GLY A 35 11.03 13.71 -2.49
N THR A 36 9.71 13.95 -2.38
CA THR A 36 8.85 13.50 -1.27
C THR A 36 8.33 12.06 -1.42
N LEU A 37 8.89 11.28 -2.36
CA LEU A 37 8.49 9.91 -2.67
C LEU A 37 6.97 9.80 -2.94
N TYR A 38 6.44 10.69 -3.79
CA TYR A 38 5.06 10.67 -4.28
C TYR A 38 4.01 10.74 -3.15
N GLY A 39 4.26 11.65 -2.19
CA GLY A 39 3.41 11.86 -1.01
C GLY A 39 3.55 10.78 0.05
N LEU A 40 4.75 10.19 0.21
CA LEU A 40 4.95 9.06 1.14
C LEU A 40 4.57 9.43 2.58
N ALA A 41 4.90 10.65 3.04
CA ALA A 41 4.53 11.11 4.39
C ALA A 41 3.02 10.99 4.65
N GLN A 42 2.19 11.45 3.72
CA GLN A 42 0.73 11.40 3.83
C GLN A 42 0.20 9.96 3.72
N ARG A 43 0.81 9.12 2.86
CA ARG A 43 0.50 7.68 2.75
C ARG A 43 0.76 6.95 4.06
N VAL A 44 1.90 7.22 4.71
CA VAL A 44 2.27 6.65 6.02
C VAL A 44 1.25 7.08 7.08
N VAL A 45 0.99 8.39 7.21
CA VAL A 45 0.04 8.89 8.22
C VAL A 45 -1.34 8.27 8.01
N ALA A 46 -1.87 8.26 6.78
CA ALA A 46 -3.19 7.70 6.51
C ALA A 46 -3.27 6.19 6.80
N THR A 47 -2.29 5.41 6.33
CA THR A 47 -2.29 3.95 6.48
C THR A 47 -2.09 3.54 7.93
N GLU A 48 -1.09 4.09 8.62
CA GLU A 48 -0.78 3.69 9.98
C GLU A 48 -1.83 4.22 10.98
N SER A 49 -2.51 5.34 10.67
CA SER A 49 -3.70 5.77 11.44
C SER A 49 -4.87 4.79 11.27
N LEU A 50 -5.10 4.26 10.07
CA LEU A 50 -6.14 3.26 9.82
C LEU A 50 -5.82 1.93 10.51
N VAL A 51 -4.57 1.47 10.47
CA VAL A 51 -4.15 0.25 11.18
C VAL A 51 -4.24 0.44 12.70
N PHE A 52 -3.81 1.59 13.24
CA PHE A 52 -3.99 1.90 14.66
C PHE A 52 -5.46 1.87 15.08
N LEU A 53 -6.37 2.43 14.27
CA LEU A 53 -7.81 2.37 14.53
C LEU A 53 -8.33 0.92 14.52
N ALA A 54 -7.84 0.07 13.61
CA ALA A 54 -8.16 -1.35 13.60
C ALA A 54 -7.70 -2.06 14.90
N GLU A 55 -6.46 -1.82 15.34
CA GLU A 55 -5.94 -2.31 16.63
C GLU A 55 -6.79 -1.83 17.83
N GLN A 56 -7.29 -0.59 17.80
CA GLN A 56 -8.22 -0.09 18.83
C GLN A 56 -9.56 -0.82 18.79
N PHE A 57 -10.09 -1.12 17.59
CA PHE A 57 -11.30 -1.93 17.48
C PHE A 57 -11.09 -3.34 18.01
N GLU A 58 -9.98 -4.01 17.71
CA GLU A 58 -9.67 -5.35 18.24
C GLU A 58 -9.64 -5.35 19.78
N SER A 59 -9.01 -4.34 20.40
CA SER A 59 -9.01 -4.16 21.86
C SER A 59 -10.42 -3.97 22.44
N LEU A 60 -11.32 -3.29 21.71
CA LEU A 60 -12.70 -3.03 22.13
C LEU A 60 -13.68 -4.16 21.84
N GLN A 61 -13.28 -5.22 21.11
CA GLN A 61 -14.20 -6.24 20.59
C GLN A 61 -15.09 -6.85 21.68
N SER A 62 -14.51 -7.30 22.80
CA SER A 62 -15.25 -7.91 23.91
C SER A 62 -16.28 -6.96 24.55
N HIS A 63 -15.97 -5.67 24.62
CA HIS A 63 -16.90 -4.66 25.14
C HIS A 63 -18.05 -4.40 24.15
N LEU A 64 -17.76 -4.37 22.85
CA LEU A 64 -18.78 -4.22 21.81
C LEU A 64 -19.68 -5.48 21.71
N ASP A 65 -19.12 -6.69 21.83
CA ASP A 65 -19.89 -7.95 21.84
C ASP A 65 -20.83 -8.08 23.04
N THR A 66 -20.52 -7.45 24.18
CA THR A 66 -21.37 -7.45 25.39
C THR A 66 -22.42 -6.35 25.40
N THR A 67 -22.12 -5.18 24.84
CA THR A 67 -23.03 -4.01 24.82
C THR A 67 -23.97 -3.97 23.61
N MET A 68 -23.63 -4.62 22.50
CA MET A 68 -24.41 -4.56 21.27
C MET A 68 -25.69 -5.41 21.30
N PRO A 69 -26.83 -4.89 20.80
CA PRO A 69 -28.06 -5.66 20.66
C PRO A 69 -27.87 -6.94 19.82
N ALA A 70 -28.52 -8.03 20.21
CA ALA A 70 -28.39 -9.35 19.56
C ALA A 70 -28.53 -9.30 18.02
N ALA A 71 -29.49 -8.51 17.52
CA ALA A 71 -29.73 -8.32 16.08
C ALA A 71 -28.54 -7.72 15.29
N LYS A 72 -27.58 -7.08 15.97
CA LYS A 72 -26.39 -6.48 15.34
C LYS A 72 -25.11 -7.32 15.51
N LYS A 73 -25.15 -8.44 16.27
CA LYS A 73 -23.96 -9.30 16.46
C LYS A 73 -23.41 -9.90 15.16
N PRO A 74 -24.23 -10.39 14.20
CA PRO A 74 -23.71 -10.88 12.92
C PRO A 74 -22.96 -9.80 12.12
N PHE A 75 -23.45 -8.55 12.13
CA PHE A 75 -22.76 -7.42 11.52
C PHE A 75 -21.42 -7.13 12.20
N LEU A 76 -21.37 -7.15 13.53
CA LEU A 76 -20.12 -6.92 14.28
C LEU A 76 -19.07 -7.99 13.96
N GLN A 77 -19.48 -9.27 13.95
CA GLN A 77 -18.62 -10.40 13.56
C GLN A 77 -18.11 -10.27 12.11
N GLN A 78 -18.97 -9.84 11.19
CA GLN A 78 -18.57 -9.57 9.81
C GLN A 78 -17.59 -8.40 9.71
N PHE A 79 -17.82 -7.31 10.44
CA PHE A 79 -16.93 -6.15 10.48
C PHE A 79 -15.52 -6.51 10.96
N TYR A 80 -15.39 -7.28 12.03
CA TYR A 80 -14.09 -7.77 12.49
C TYR A 80 -13.40 -8.68 11.48
N SER A 81 -14.13 -9.65 10.92
CA SER A 81 -13.55 -10.66 10.01
C SER A 81 -13.23 -10.15 8.61
N GLN A 82 -13.90 -9.10 8.12
CA GLN A 82 -13.74 -8.59 6.75
C GLN A 82 -13.14 -7.18 6.64
N THR A 83 -13.23 -6.34 7.68
CA THR A 83 -12.81 -4.92 7.64
C THR A 83 -11.66 -4.62 8.61
N VAL A 84 -11.73 -5.09 9.85
CA VAL A 84 -10.68 -4.81 10.85
C VAL A 84 -9.43 -5.64 10.54
N SER A 85 -9.59 -6.95 10.34
CA SER A 85 -8.51 -7.89 9.99
C SER A 85 -7.71 -7.47 8.74
N THR A 86 -8.38 -6.93 7.73
CA THR A 86 -7.80 -6.58 6.42
C THR A 86 -7.12 -5.21 6.39
N ALA A 87 -7.33 -4.36 7.41
CA ALA A 87 -6.78 -3.00 7.44
C ALA A 87 -5.24 -2.97 7.32
N SER A 88 -4.56 -3.95 7.94
CA SER A 88 -3.09 -4.07 7.89
C SER A 88 -2.53 -4.45 6.51
N GLU A 89 -3.34 -5.11 5.66
CA GLU A 89 -2.95 -5.57 4.34
C GLU A 89 -2.80 -4.40 3.35
N LEU A 90 -3.55 -3.32 3.57
CA LEU A 90 -3.56 -2.10 2.75
C LEU A 90 -2.18 -1.44 2.62
N ARG A 91 -1.25 -1.69 3.56
CA ARG A 91 0.15 -1.28 3.45
C ARG A 91 0.77 -1.65 2.09
N LYS A 92 0.53 -2.87 1.61
CA LYS A 92 1.12 -3.37 0.35
C LYS A 92 0.67 -2.53 -0.85
N PRO A 93 -0.62 -2.44 -1.24
CA PRO A 93 -1.04 -1.65 -2.39
C PRO A 93 -0.76 -0.15 -2.24
N ILE A 94 -0.82 0.41 -1.01
CA ILE A 94 -0.59 1.85 -0.80
C ILE A 94 0.89 2.24 -0.99
N TYR A 95 1.83 1.38 -0.55
CA TYR A 95 3.27 1.61 -0.67
C TYR A 95 3.85 1.08 -2.00
N TRP A 96 3.20 0.12 -2.67
CA TRP A 96 3.59 -0.37 -4.01
C TRP A 96 3.82 0.76 -5.01
N ILE A 97 2.88 1.71 -5.13
CA ILE A 97 2.98 2.81 -6.10
C ILE A 97 4.12 3.78 -5.80
N VAL A 98 4.62 3.81 -4.56
CA VAL A 98 5.82 4.59 -4.20
C VAL A 98 7.06 3.86 -4.74
N ALA A 99 7.19 2.56 -4.44
CA ALA A 99 8.32 1.74 -4.92
C ALA A 99 8.38 1.65 -6.46
N ALA A 100 7.22 1.49 -7.12
CA ALA A 100 7.08 1.40 -8.57
C ALA A 100 7.46 2.69 -9.32
N LYS A 101 7.44 3.84 -8.64
CA LYS A 101 7.88 5.13 -9.19
C LYS A 101 9.22 5.61 -8.65
N ALA A 102 9.71 5.04 -7.56
CA ALA A 102 10.91 5.51 -6.88
C ALA A 102 12.20 5.27 -7.68
N ILE A 103 12.20 4.25 -8.54
CA ILE A 103 13.34 3.76 -9.31
C ILE A 103 12.91 3.63 -10.78
N ASP A 104 13.78 4.00 -11.70
CA ASP A 104 13.52 3.90 -13.15
C ASP A 104 13.83 2.50 -13.68
N TYR A 105 12.88 1.58 -13.50
CA TYR A 105 12.99 0.20 -13.97
C TYR A 105 12.96 0.09 -15.51
N GLU A 106 12.34 1.04 -16.22
CA GLU A 106 12.28 1.04 -17.69
C GLU A 106 13.65 1.40 -18.29
N GLN A 107 14.32 2.41 -17.75
CA GLN A 107 15.69 2.75 -18.12
C GLN A 107 16.66 1.60 -17.80
N MET A 108 16.43 0.83 -16.72
CA MET A 108 17.23 -0.35 -16.41
C MET A 108 17.07 -1.46 -17.45
N LEU A 109 15.82 -1.78 -17.88
CA LEU A 109 15.58 -2.72 -18.99
C LEU A 109 16.28 -2.28 -20.27
N LEU A 110 16.22 -0.99 -20.61
CA LEU A 110 16.87 -0.45 -21.81
C LEU A 110 18.40 -0.63 -21.76
N MET A 111 19.02 -0.43 -20.59
CA MET A 111 20.44 -0.68 -20.40
C MET A 111 20.80 -2.17 -20.48
N MET A 112 19.97 -3.06 -19.92
CA MET A 112 20.16 -4.51 -20.02
C MET A 112 20.05 -5.02 -21.46
N ALA A 113 19.11 -4.49 -22.24
CA ALA A 113 18.95 -4.83 -23.66
C ALA A 113 20.16 -4.46 -24.54
N GLY A 114 20.98 -3.50 -24.09
CA GLY A 114 22.25 -3.13 -24.72
C GLY A 114 23.45 -4.01 -24.33
N VAL A 115 23.30 -4.91 -23.36
CA VAL A 115 24.38 -5.81 -22.91
C VAL A 115 24.53 -6.98 -23.87
N LYS A 116 25.77 -7.26 -24.26
CA LYS A 116 26.11 -8.43 -25.05
C LYS A 116 26.41 -9.62 -24.15
N TRP A 117 25.73 -10.73 -24.41
CA TRP A 117 25.82 -11.95 -23.60
C TRP A 117 26.62 -13.09 -24.28
N ASP A 118 27.34 -12.82 -25.38
CA ASP A 118 28.28 -13.80 -25.96
C ASP A 118 29.42 -14.05 -24.96
N ILE A 119 29.67 -15.32 -24.65
CA ILE A 119 30.70 -15.79 -23.71
C ILE A 119 32.09 -15.19 -24.00
N LYS A 120 32.39 -14.84 -25.26
CA LYS A 120 33.66 -14.23 -25.67
C LYS A 120 33.76 -12.73 -25.35
N GLU A 121 32.63 -12.07 -25.12
CA GLU A 121 32.52 -10.64 -24.84
C GLU A 121 32.09 -10.35 -23.38
N ILE A 122 31.86 -11.38 -22.56
CA ILE A 122 31.60 -11.24 -21.12
C ILE A 122 32.82 -10.60 -20.42
N MET A 123 32.60 -9.43 -19.84
CA MET A 123 33.58 -8.73 -19.03
C MET A 123 33.75 -9.39 -17.66
N SER A 124 34.93 -9.22 -17.04
CA SER A 124 35.20 -9.68 -15.66
C SER A 124 34.57 -8.81 -14.57
N GLN A 125 33.96 -7.68 -14.94
CA GLN A 125 33.28 -6.73 -14.06
C GLN A 125 31.76 -6.82 -14.25
N HIS A 126 31.00 -6.31 -13.29
CA HIS A 126 29.55 -6.16 -13.43
C HIS A 126 29.19 -5.14 -14.52
N ASN A 127 27.99 -5.29 -15.07
CA ASN A 127 27.46 -4.36 -16.07
C ASN A 127 27.07 -3.02 -15.43
N VAL A 128 27.20 -1.92 -16.18
CA VAL A 128 26.91 -0.54 -15.72
C VAL A 128 25.48 -0.36 -15.18
N TYR A 129 24.50 -1.16 -15.64
CA TYR A 129 23.14 -1.12 -15.08
C TYR A 129 23.09 -1.50 -13.60
N VAL A 130 24.03 -2.31 -13.11
CA VAL A 130 24.14 -2.71 -11.69
C VAL A 130 24.57 -1.52 -10.84
N ASP A 131 25.53 -0.70 -11.31
CA ASP A 131 25.92 0.54 -10.62
C ASP A 131 24.77 1.55 -10.59
N VAL A 132 24.01 1.67 -11.68
CA VAL A 132 22.82 2.53 -11.76
C VAL A 132 21.76 2.06 -10.77
N LEU A 133 21.44 0.76 -10.72
CA LEU A 133 20.48 0.20 -9.75
C LEU A 133 20.91 0.44 -8.30
N LEU A 134 22.20 0.23 -7.98
CA LEU A 134 22.74 0.50 -6.65
C LEU A 134 22.56 1.98 -6.28
N LYS A 135 22.90 2.89 -7.19
CA LYS A 135 22.74 4.34 -7.01
C LYS A 135 21.27 4.76 -6.87
N GLU A 136 20.34 4.08 -7.54
CA GLU A 136 18.90 4.30 -7.36
C GLU A 136 18.41 3.83 -5.98
N PHE A 137 18.89 2.69 -5.47
CA PHE A 137 18.63 2.26 -4.09
C PHE A 137 19.21 3.24 -3.05
N GLU A 138 20.41 3.76 -3.27
CA GLU A 138 21.02 4.80 -2.40
C GLU A 138 20.17 6.09 -2.38
N GLN A 139 19.74 6.56 -3.56
CA GLN A 139 18.88 7.73 -3.69
C GLN A 139 17.48 7.51 -3.09
N PHE A 140 16.93 6.30 -3.21
CA PHE A 140 15.69 5.92 -2.54
C PHE A 140 15.87 5.95 -1.02
N ASN A 141 16.92 5.33 -0.48
CA ASN A 141 17.22 5.33 0.95
C ASN A 141 17.41 6.75 1.51
N LYS A 142 18.12 7.61 0.77
CA LYS A 142 18.30 9.03 1.13
C LYS A 142 16.96 9.76 1.23
N ARG A 143 16.11 9.66 0.19
CA ARG A 143 14.77 10.27 0.17
C ARG A 143 13.87 9.72 1.28
N LEU A 144 13.95 8.42 1.56
CA LEU A 144 13.24 7.79 2.69
C LEU A 144 13.70 8.39 4.03
N GLY A 145 15.01 8.61 4.18
CA GLY A 145 15.60 9.34 5.31
C GLY A 145 15.06 10.77 5.44
N ASP A 146 15.01 11.53 4.34
CA ASP A 146 14.49 12.90 4.33
C ASP A 146 12.98 12.96 4.66
N VAL A 147 12.17 12.01 4.17
CA VAL A 147 10.76 11.84 4.58
C VAL A 147 10.64 11.51 6.07
N SER A 148 11.53 10.66 6.61
CA SER A 148 11.46 10.23 8.01
C SER A 148 11.71 11.35 9.04
N ARG A 149 12.28 12.48 8.61
CA ARG A 149 12.40 13.72 9.42
C ARG A 149 11.06 14.44 9.63
N HIS A 150 10.08 14.19 8.76
CA HIS A 150 8.77 14.84 8.78
C HIS A 150 7.71 13.95 9.42
N VAL A 151 7.77 12.64 9.17
CA VAL A 151 6.85 11.63 9.72
C VAL A 151 7.66 10.41 10.12
N ARG A 152 7.46 9.90 11.35
CA ARG A 152 8.07 8.63 11.78
C ARG A 152 7.64 7.49 10.85
N ILE A 153 8.59 6.82 10.22
CA ILE A 153 8.34 5.64 9.38
C ILE A 153 8.50 4.38 10.27
N PRO A 154 7.43 3.61 10.53
CA PRO A 154 7.53 2.37 11.28
C PRO A 154 8.31 1.29 10.52
N LEU A 155 8.95 0.36 11.25
CA LEU A 155 9.69 -0.75 10.65
C LEU A 155 8.83 -1.60 9.67
N PRO A 156 7.55 -1.94 9.96
CA PRO A 156 6.70 -2.63 8.99
C PRO A 156 6.53 -1.88 7.67
N VAL A 157 6.50 -0.55 7.69
CA VAL A 157 6.38 0.28 6.48
C VAL A 157 7.69 0.28 5.69
N SER A 158 8.82 0.47 6.38
CA SER A 158 10.15 0.39 5.77
C SER A 158 10.36 -0.97 5.09
N ASN A 159 9.98 -2.06 5.77
CA ASN A 159 10.09 -3.41 5.24
C ASN A 159 9.24 -3.60 3.97
N VAL A 160 7.98 -3.17 3.96
CA VAL A 160 7.10 -3.29 2.78
C VAL A 160 7.62 -2.44 1.60
N LEU A 161 8.11 -1.24 1.86
CA LEU A 161 8.72 -0.38 0.84
C LEU A 161 9.96 -1.05 0.20
N TRP A 162 10.90 -1.52 1.01
CA TRP A 162 12.09 -2.21 0.52
C TRP A 162 11.76 -3.54 -0.16
N GLU A 163 10.82 -4.31 0.37
CA GLU A 163 10.32 -5.53 -0.25
C GLU A 163 9.80 -5.24 -1.67
N HIS A 164 9.02 -4.17 -1.86
CA HIS A 164 8.54 -3.79 -3.19
C HIS A 164 9.68 -3.32 -4.12
N CYS A 165 10.59 -2.46 -3.66
CA CYS A 165 11.74 -2.02 -4.46
C CYS A 165 12.62 -3.20 -4.92
N ILE A 166 12.89 -4.16 -4.03
CA ILE A 166 13.68 -5.36 -4.34
C ILE A 166 12.91 -6.32 -5.26
N ARG A 167 11.61 -6.56 -5.02
CA ARG A 167 10.80 -7.43 -5.90
C ARG A 167 10.69 -6.88 -7.32
N LEU A 168 10.54 -5.57 -7.48
CA LEU A 168 10.51 -4.91 -8.78
C LEU A 168 11.86 -5.02 -9.49
N ALA A 169 12.97 -4.69 -8.80
CA ALA A 169 14.30 -4.83 -9.37
C ALA A 169 14.61 -6.28 -9.78
N ASN A 170 14.29 -7.26 -8.93
CA ASN A 170 14.47 -8.67 -9.25
C ASN A 170 13.62 -9.11 -10.45
N ARG A 171 12.40 -8.59 -10.59
CA ARG A 171 11.56 -8.85 -11.77
C ARG A 171 12.23 -8.29 -13.03
N THR A 172 12.67 -7.03 -12.99
CA THR A 172 13.40 -6.39 -14.09
C THR A 172 14.69 -7.10 -14.47
N LEU A 173 15.38 -7.75 -13.52
CA LEU A 173 16.60 -8.52 -13.77
C LEU A 173 16.36 -9.93 -14.35
N VAL A 174 15.11 -10.40 -14.37
CA VAL A 174 14.71 -11.76 -14.82
C VAL A 174 13.88 -11.72 -16.12
N GLU A 175 13.23 -10.59 -16.41
CA GLU A 175 12.59 -10.29 -17.72
C GLU A 175 13.63 -10.04 -18.83
#